data_AF-A0A7Y3PGB8-F1
#
_entry.id   AF-A0A7Y3PGB8-F1
#
_cell.length_a   1.000
_cell.length_b   1.000
_cell.length_c   1.000
_cell.angle_alpha   90.00
_cell.angle_beta   90.00
_cell.angle_gamma   90.00
#
_symmetry.space_group_name_H-M   'P 1'
#
loop_
_entity.id
_entity.type
_entity.pdbx_description
1 polymer ?
#
loop_
_entity_poly.entity_id
_entity_poly.type
_entity_poly.pdbx_seq_one_letter_code
_entity_poly.pdbx_strand_id
1 'polypeptide(L)'
;DPPLLFEGDLVDMLAEVVDKAPGNATLVIFHSVVLTYLEEDRRRAFIDQALSLRATWISNEGIGVVSSRERVRAVTHDNNPTPFVLAHDGIPVAFAGAHGQTLQWL
;
A
#
# COMPACT_ATOMS: atom_id res chain seq x y z
N ASP A 1 -1.25 -13.22 23.09
CA ASP A 1 -1.18 -13.92 21.81
C ASP A 1 -0.40 -13.03 20.84
N PRO A 2 0.83 -13.38 20.43
CA PRO A 2 1.62 -12.57 19.52
C PRO A 2 1.10 -12.69 18.07
N PRO A 3 1.42 -11.73 17.18
CA PRO A 3 1.12 -11.87 15.75
C PRO A 3 1.90 -13.05 15.14
N LEU A 4 1.32 -13.67 14.11
CA LEU A 4 2.04 -14.64 13.28
C LEU A 4 3.10 -13.93 12.44
N LEU A 5 4.31 -14.49 12.41
CA LEU A 5 5.43 -13.99 11.62
C LEU A 5 5.76 -15.02 10.53
N PHE A 6 5.97 -14.53 9.32
CA PHE A 6 6.34 -15.34 8.16
C PHE A 6 7.69 -14.86 7.64
N GLU A 7 8.62 -15.80 7.44
CA GLU A 7 9.92 -15.53 6.84
C GLU A 7 9.83 -15.71 5.33
N GLY A 8 10.44 -14.80 4.57
CA GLY A 8 10.49 -14.86 3.11
C GLY A 8 10.39 -13.48 2.47
N ASP A 9 10.33 -13.49 1.14
CA ASP A 9 10.07 -12.27 0.39
C ASP A 9 8.57 -11.94 0.40
N LEU A 10 8.24 -10.68 0.67
CA LEU A 10 6.85 -10.23 0.80
C LEU A 10 6.00 -10.50 -0.44
N VAL A 11 6.58 -10.43 -1.64
CA VAL A 11 5.88 -10.64 -2.90
C VAL A 11 5.55 -12.12 -3.07
N ASP A 12 6.50 -12.99 -2.75
CA ASP A 12 6.33 -14.44 -2.91
C ASP A 12 5.41 -15.01 -1.83
N MET A 13 5.44 -14.43 -0.62
CA MET A 13 4.69 -14.91 0.53
C MET A 13 3.26 -14.36 0.63
N LEU A 14 2.90 -13.30 -0.10
CA LEU A 14 1.62 -12.60 0.09
C LEU A 14 0.40 -13.53 0.03
N ALA A 15 0.33 -14.41 -0.98
CA ALA A 15 -0.78 -15.34 -1.13
C ALA A 15 -0.89 -16.33 0.05
N GLU A 16 0.24 -16.88 0.50
CA GLU A 16 0.27 -17.82 1.63
C GLU A 16 -0.18 -17.15 2.93
N VAL A 17 0.27 -15.91 3.17
CA VAL A 17 -0.09 -15.15 4.38
C VAL A 17 -1.58 -14.81 4.37
N VAL A 18 -2.11 -14.39 3.23
CA VAL A 18 -3.52 -14.05 3.04
C VAL A 18 -4.43 -15.25 3.28
N ASP A 19 -4.05 -16.45 2.84
CA ASP A 19 -4.81 -17.69 3.04
C ASP A 19 -4.96 -18.09 4.52
N LYS A 20 -4.18 -17.49 5.43
CA LYS A 20 -4.34 -17.69 6.88
C LYS A 20 -5.44 -16.85 7.50
N ALA A 21 -5.95 -15.84 6.78
CA ALA A 21 -7.03 -15.00 7.28
C ALA A 21 -8.32 -15.84 7.46
N PRO A 22 -9.03 -15.72 8.59
CA PRO A 22 -10.29 -16.41 8.77
C PRO A 22 -11.31 -16.02 7.71
N GLY A 23 -12.00 -16.99 7.11
CA GLY A 23 -12.98 -16.73 6.04
C GLY A 23 -14.22 -15.92 6.47
N ASN A 24 -14.41 -15.70 7.77
CA ASN A 24 -15.47 -14.86 8.34
C ASN A 24 -14.98 -13.47 8.78
N ALA A 25 -13.74 -13.09 8.47
CA ALA A 25 -13.16 -11.79 8.76
C ALA A 25 -12.92 -10.98 7.47
N THR A 26 -12.87 -9.66 7.59
CA THR A 26 -12.40 -8.79 6.50
C THR A 26 -10.88 -8.89 6.40
N LEU A 27 -10.40 -9.29 5.23
CA LEU A 27 -8.97 -9.28 4.93
C LEU A 27 -8.51 -7.86 4.61
N VAL A 28 -7.52 -7.36 5.36
CA VAL A 28 -6.89 -6.06 5.13
C VAL A 28 -5.39 -6.24 4.92
N ILE A 29 -4.89 -5.78 3.78
CA ILE A 29 -3.45 -5.67 3.50
C ILE A 29 -3.04 -4.24 3.86
N PHE A 30 -2.09 -4.08 4.77
CA PHE A 30 -1.63 -2.76 5.22
C PHE A 30 -0.10 -2.69 5.23
N HIS A 31 0.46 -1.64 4.63
CA HIS A 31 1.88 -1.32 4.74
C HIS A 31 2.15 0.18 4.63
N SER A 32 3.28 0.60 5.19
CA SER A 32 3.78 1.97 5.13
C SER A 32 5.28 1.97 4.87
N VAL A 33 5.72 2.64 3.80
CA VAL A 33 7.14 2.79 3.43
C VAL A 33 7.88 1.45 3.27
N VAL A 34 7.25 0.48 2.60
CA VAL A 34 7.82 -0.87 2.37
C VAL A 34 8.14 -1.10 0.91
N LEU A 35 7.22 -0.75 0.00
CA LEU A 35 7.37 -1.08 -1.42
C LEU A 35 8.49 -0.29 -2.11
N THR A 36 8.97 0.79 -1.48
CA THR A 36 10.15 1.54 -1.94
C THR A 36 11.46 0.74 -1.87
N TYR A 37 11.52 -0.34 -1.08
CA TYR A 37 12.71 -1.20 -0.98
C TYR A 37 12.78 -2.26 -2.08
N LEU A 38 11.70 -2.41 -2.85
CA LEU A 38 11.63 -3.37 -3.94
C LEU A 38 12.12 -2.75 -5.25
N GLU A 39 12.79 -3.57 -6.04
CA GLU A 39 12.99 -3.31 -7.47
C GLU A 39 11.63 -3.13 -8.17
N GLU A 40 11.63 -2.40 -9.28
CA GLU A 40 10.39 -1.97 -9.95
C GLU A 40 9.49 -3.13 -10.40
N ASP A 41 10.09 -4.21 -10.91
CA ASP A 41 9.37 -5.41 -11.33
C ASP A 41 8.73 -6.14 -10.15
N ARG A 42 9.44 -6.27 -9.03
CA ARG A 42 8.93 -6.85 -7.77
C ARG A 42 7.82 -6.01 -7.17
N ARG A 43 7.98 -4.67 -7.18
CA ARG A 43 6.94 -3.74 -6.74
C ARG A 43 5.68 -3.89 -7.58
N ARG A 44 5.81 -3.94 -8.90
CA ARG A 44 4.66 -4.13 -9.80
C ARG A 44 3.96 -5.47 -9.55
N ALA A 45 4.73 -6.55 -9.37
CA ALA A 45 4.17 -7.86 -9.06
C ALA A 45 3.35 -7.84 -7.76
N PHE A 46 3.83 -7.17 -6.71
CA PHE A 46 3.06 -7.00 -5.48
C PHE A 46 1.75 -6.22 -5.71
N ILE A 47 1.82 -5.10 -6.44
CA ILE A 47 0.65 -4.26 -6.73
C ILE A 47 -0.41 -5.08 -7.49
N ASP A 48 0.00 -5.80 -8.53
CA ASP A 48 -0.88 -6.63 -9.34
C ASP A 48 -1.53 -7.74 -8.49
N GLN A 49 -0.76 -8.37 -7.60
CA GLN A 49 -1.26 -9.40 -6.70
C GLN A 49 -2.24 -8.82 -5.67
N ALA A 50 -1.90 -7.72 -4.99
CA ALA A 50 -2.76 -7.08 -4.00
C ALA A 50 -4.11 -6.66 -4.60
N LEU A 51 -4.11 -6.10 -5.83
CA LEU A 51 -5.34 -5.72 -6.55
C LEU A 51 -6.17 -6.93 -7.01
N SER A 52 -5.55 -8.09 -7.21
CA SER A 52 -6.25 -9.33 -7.60
C SER A 52 -6.94 -10.03 -6.42
N LEU A 53 -6.49 -9.76 -5.19
CA LEU A 53 -7.03 -10.36 -3.98
C LEU A 53 -8.35 -9.68 -3.59
N ARG A 54 -9.27 -10.47 -3.02
CA ARG A 54 -10.51 -9.94 -2.41
C ARG A 54 -10.21 -9.37 -1.02
N ALA A 55 -9.35 -8.35 -0.99
CA ALA A 55 -8.91 -7.67 0.22
C ALA A 55 -9.26 -6.18 0.14
N THR A 56 -9.33 -5.53 1.30
CA THR A 56 -9.10 -4.08 1.37
C THR A 56 -7.61 -3.84 1.45
N TRP A 57 -7.05 -3.03 0.55
CA TRP A 57 -5.62 -2.73 0.57
C TRP A 57 -5.36 -1.26 0.88
N ILE A 58 -4.57 -1.01 1.92
CA ILE A 58 -4.19 0.33 2.37
C ILE A 58 -2.66 0.45 2.30
N SER A 59 -2.17 1.40 1.53
CA SER A 59 -0.73 1.69 1.41
C SER A 59 -0.44 3.15 1.75
N ASN A 60 0.57 3.41 2.57
CA ASN A 60 1.14 4.74 2.76
C ASN A 60 2.57 4.79 2.23
N GLU A 61 2.75 5.29 1.01
CA GLU A 61 3.99 5.15 0.28
C GLU A 61 4.43 6.46 -0.37
N GLY A 62 5.71 6.56 -0.73
CA GLY A 62 6.22 7.70 -1.48
C GLY A 62 5.48 7.93 -2.80
N ILE A 63 5.38 9.18 -3.24
CA ILE A 63 4.80 9.52 -4.54
C ILE A 63 5.48 8.74 -5.68
N GLY A 64 4.69 7.99 -6.45
CA GLY A 64 5.18 7.16 -7.57
C GLY A 64 5.43 5.69 -7.21
N VAL A 65 5.32 5.30 -5.93
CA VAL A 65 5.54 3.90 -5.51
C VAL A 65 4.33 3.03 -5.85
N VAL A 66 3.13 3.39 -5.35
CA VAL A 66 1.87 2.69 -5.66
C VAL A 66 1.06 3.47 -6.70
N SER A 67 0.84 4.75 -6.45
CA SER A 67 0.16 5.64 -7.39
C SER A 67 1.16 6.41 -8.24
N SER A 68 0.98 6.35 -9.57
CA SER A 68 1.77 7.15 -10.52
C SER A 68 1.71 8.64 -10.18
N ARG A 69 2.80 9.36 -10.46
CA ARG A 69 2.89 10.81 -10.20
C ARG A 69 1.80 11.60 -10.90
N GLU A 70 1.43 11.18 -12.11
CA GLU A 70 0.37 11.77 -12.93
C GLU A 70 -0.99 11.65 -12.24
N ARG A 71 -1.33 10.45 -11.74
CA ARG A 71 -2.55 10.20 -10.96
C ARG A 71 -2.60 11.07 -9.71
N VAL A 72 -1.49 11.17 -8.97
CA VAL A 72 -1.43 12.02 -7.77
C VAL A 72 -1.66 13.48 -8.16
N ARG A 73 -0.95 14.01 -9.17
CA ARG A 73 -1.15 15.39 -9.65
C ARG A 73 -2.59 15.67 -10.08
N ALA A 74 -3.27 14.71 -10.70
CA ALA A 74 -4.64 14.88 -11.17
C ALA A 74 -5.66 15.07 -10.03
N VAL A 75 -5.35 14.63 -8.81
CA VAL A 75 -6.23 14.73 -7.65
C VAL A 75 -5.78 15.80 -6.64
N THR A 76 -4.75 16.59 -6.98
CA THR A 76 -4.13 17.55 -6.06
C THR A 76 -4.20 18.96 -6.62
N HIS A 77 -4.87 19.86 -5.91
CA HIS A 77 -4.98 21.27 -6.30
C HIS A 77 -3.80 22.13 -5.83
N ASP A 78 -2.95 21.59 -4.95
CA ASP A 78 -1.88 22.31 -4.30
C ASP A 78 -0.50 21.88 -4.83
N ASN A 79 0.41 22.83 -5.00
CA ASN A 79 1.73 22.61 -5.62
C ASN A 79 2.77 22.02 -4.65
N ASN A 80 2.38 21.75 -3.40
CA ASN A 80 3.30 21.30 -2.35
C ASN A 80 2.83 19.99 -1.69
N PRO A 81 2.77 18.89 -2.45
CA PRO A 81 2.34 17.60 -1.91
C PRO A 81 3.31 17.15 -0.81
N THR A 82 2.79 16.60 0.30
CA THR A 82 3.65 15.86 1.22
C THR A 82 4.27 14.67 0.46
N PRO A 83 5.46 14.18 0.83
CA PRO A 83 6.12 13.15 0.04
C PRO A 83 5.40 11.80 0.01
N PHE A 84 4.37 11.58 0.83
CA PHE A 84 3.68 10.29 0.98
C PHE A 84 2.19 10.38 0.68
N VAL A 85 1.71 9.36 -0.02
CA VAL A 85 0.33 9.20 -0.44
C VAL A 85 -0.25 8.00 0.28
N LEU A 86 -1.34 8.23 1.01
CA LEU A 86 -2.22 7.18 1.47
C LEU A 86 -3.14 6.81 0.32
N ALA A 87 -3.13 5.53 -0.05
CA ALA A 87 -3.99 4.99 -1.08
C ALA A 87 -4.83 3.82 -0.56
N HIS A 88 -6.07 3.75 -1.03
CA HIS A 88 -7.01 2.66 -0.83
C HIS A 88 -7.20 1.94 -2.16
N ASP A 89 -6.86 0.65 -2.21
CA ASP A 89 -6.86 -0.17 -3.44
C ASP A 89 -6.10 0.49 -4.59
N GLY A 90 -4.94 1.09 -4.27
CA GLY A 90 -4.10 1.81 -5.21
C GLY A 90 -4.62 3.20 -5.63
N ILE A 91 -5.78 3.64 -5.13
CA ILE A 91 -6.36 4.96 -5.39
C ILE A 91 -5.94 5.94 -4.28
N PRO A 92 -5.30 7.08 -4.60
CA PRO A 92 -4.98 8.10 -3.60
C PRO A 92 -6.24 8.60 -2.87
N VAL A 93 -6.17 8.70 -1.55
CA VAL A 93 -7.26 9.24 -0.70
C VAL A 93 -6.80 10.35 0.23
N ALA A 94 -5.51 10.38 0.58
CA ALA A 94 -4.94 11.42 1.43
C ALA A 94 -3.44 11.58 1.18
N PHE A 95 -2.94 12.73 1.56
CA PHE A 95 -1.54 12.94 1.89
C PHE A 95 -1.30 12.62 3.36
N ALA A 96 -0.23 11.91 3.64
CA ALA A 96 0.16 11.59 5.00
C ALA A 96 1.65 11.85 5.24
N GLY A 97 2.05 11.84 6.51
CA GLY A 97 3.46 11.72 6.87
C GLY A 97 3.97 10.29 6.66
N ALA A 98 5.30 10.12 6.52
CA ALA A 98 5.95 8.81 6.35
C ALA A 98 5.56 7.77 7.41
N HIS A 99 5.21 8.23 8.62
CA HIS A 99 4.81 7.41 9.76
C HIS A 99 3.37 7.68 10.20
N GLY A 100 2.55 8.31 9.36
CA GLY A 100 1.16 8.67 9.68
C GLY A 100 1.01 9.81 10.70
N GLN A 101 2.08 10.57 10.98
CA GLN A 101 2.07 11.66 11.96
C GLN A 101 1.26 12.89 11.53
N THR A 102 0.91 12.98 10.24
CA THR A 102 0.04 13.99 9.66
C THR A 102 -0.90 13.34 8.66
N LEU A 103 -2.05 13.96 8.44
CA LEU A 103 -3.04 13.51 7.47
C LEU A 103 -3.78 14.71 6.87
N GLN A 104 -3.86 14.75 5.55
CA GLN A 104 -4.62 15.71 4.77
C GLN A 104 -5.40 14.95 3.69
N TRP A 105 -6.72 14.91 3.81
CA TRP A 105 -7.60 14.27 2.83
C TRP A 105 -7.59 15.02 1.48
N LEU A 106 -7.82 14.28 0.39
CA LEU A 106 -7.93 14.78 -0.99
C LEU A 106 -9.36 15.16 -1.37
#